data_AF-A0A8S2XRZ0-F1
#
_entry.id   AF-A0A8S2XRZ0-F1
#
_cell.length_a   1.000
_cell.length_b   1.000
_cell.length_c   1.000
_cell.angle_alpha   90.00
_cell.angle_beta   90.00
_cell.angle_gamma   90.00
#
_symmetry.space_group_name_H-M   'P 1'
#
loop_
_entity.id
_entity.type
_entity.pdbx_description
1 polymer ?
#
loop_
_entity_poly.entity_id
_entity_poly.type
_entity_poly.pdbx_seq_one_letter_code
_entity_poly.pdbx_strand_id
1 'polypeptide(L)' 'MPNSKHPEYLSHINAALAEGAINTCHRKAAFLAQLAHESGQLVYMEELASGAAYEGRLDLGNTQPGDGVRFKGRGP' A
#
# COMPACT_ATOMS: atom_id res chain seq x y z
N MET A 1 -10.31 -19.54 -3.05
CA MET A 1 -9.06 -18.84 -3.42
C MET A 1 -8.14 -18.87 -2.21
N PRO A 2 -7.19 -19.82 -2.11
CA PRO A 2 -6.47 -20.07 -0.88
C PRO A 2 -5.24 -19.14 -0.78
N ASN A 3 -5.41 -17.98 -0.14
CA ASN A 3 -4.38 -17.15 0.55
C ASN A 3 -4.75 -15.66 0.69
N SER A 4 -5.93 -15.25 0.26
CA SER A 4 -6.28 -13.84 0.34
C SER A 4 -6.51 -13.41 1.79
N LYS A 5 -5.64 -12.56 2.33
CA LYS A 5 -5.78 -11.90 3.64
C LYS A 5 -6.96 -10.91 3.71
N HIS A 6 -7.87 -10.91 2.74
CA HIS A 6 -9.06 -10.06 2.66
C HIS A 6 -9.85 -9.93 3.98
N PRO A 7 -10.12 -11.01 4.77
CA PRO A 7 -10.89 -10.83 6.00
C PRO A 7 -10.11 -10.08 7.10
N GLU A 8 -8.79 -10.20 7.14
CA GLU A 8 -7.95 -9.48 8.11
C GLU A 8 -7.97 -7.96 7.86
N TYR A 9 -8.05 -7.55 6.60
CA TYR A 9 -8.00 -6.14 6.21
C TYR A 9 -9.35 -5.45 6.12
N LEU A 10 -10.47 -6.17 6.27
CA LEU A 10 -11.80 -5.63 6.04
C LEU A 10 -12.14 -4.44 6.97
N SER A 11 -11.76 -4.52 8.26
CA SER A 11 -11.97 -3.43 9.21
C SER A 11 -11.18 -2.17 8.82
N HIS A 12 -9.93 -2.34 8.41
CA HIS A 12 -9.04 -1.27 7.98
C HIS A 12 -9.53 -0.61 6.68
N ILE A 13 -9.93 -1.42 5.69
CA ILE A 13 -10.49 -0.93 4.43
C ILE A 13 -11.78 -0.13 4.69
N ASN A 14 -12.67 -0.64 5.55
CA ASN A 14 -13.89 0.07 5.90
C ASN A 14 -13.61 1.41 6.61
N ALA A 15 -12.61 1.46 7.49
CA ALA A 15 -12.19 2.69 8.14
C ALA A 15 -11.64 3.70 7.13
N ALA A 16 -10.76 3.27 6.22
CA ALA A 16 -10.20 4.14 5.18
C ALA A 16 -11.27 4.68 4.21
N LEU A 17 -12.25 3.84 3.83
CA LEU A 17 -13.38 4.27 3.02
C LEU A 17 -14.22 5.36 3.72
N ALA A 18 -14.39 5.25 5.04
CA ALA A 18 -15.11 6.23 5.83
C ALA A 18 -14.31 7.55 5.97
N GLU A 19 -13.03 7.45 6.32
CA GLU A 19 -12.12 8.59 6.48
C GLU A 19 -11.98 9.40 5.17
N GLY A 20 -11.82 8.71 4.04
CA GLY A 20 -11.70 9.34 2.71
C GLY A 20 -13.03 9.76 2.08
N ALA A 21 -14.15 9.67 2.80
CA ALA A 21 -15.51 9.89 2.28
C ALA A 21 -15.78 9.15 0.95
N ILE A 22 -15.28 7.93 0.82
CA ILE A 22 -15.42 7.06 -0.35
C ILE A 22 -16.74 6.29 -0.22
N ASN A 23 -17.85 7.02 -0.36
CA ASN A 23 -19.18 6.55 0.04
C ASN A 23 -20.11 6.16 -1.12
N THR A 24 -19.74 6.40 -2.39
CA THR A 24 -20.50 5.93 -3.56
C THR A 24 -19.98 4.60 -4.07
N CYS A 25 -20.83 3.79 -4.69
CA CYS A 25 -20.43 2.48 -5.25
C CYS A 25 -19.27 2.60 -6.25
N HIS A 26 -19.29 3.60 -7.13
CA HIS A 26 -18.23 3.83 -8.10
C HIS A 26 -16.89 4.18 -7.43
N ARG A 27 -16.90 5.04 -6.41
CA ARG A 27 -15.66 5.40 -5.69
C ARG A 27 -15.10 4.21 -4.92
N LYS A 28 -15.96 3.41 -4.28
CA LYS A 28 -15.55 2.19 -3.57
C LYS A 28 -14.94 1.17 -4.54
N ALA A 29 -15.57 0.94 -5.68
CA ALA A 29 -15.06 0.03 -6.70
C ALA A 29 -13.70 0.49 -7.25
N ALA A 30 -13.55 1.78 -7.57
CA ALA A 30 -12.29 2.34 -8.06
C ALA A 30 -11.18 2.21 -7.02
N PHE A 31 -11.46 2.54 -5.75
CA PHE A 31 -10.51 2.41 -4.65
C PHE A 31 -10.06 0.95 -4.46
N LEU A 32 -11.00 0.01 -4.38
CA LEU A 32 -10.70 -1.42 -4.21
C LEU A 32 -9.96 -2.01 -5.42
N ALA A 33 -10.27 -1.56 -6.64
CA ALA A 33 -9.57 -1.99 -7.84
C ALA A 33 -8.10 -1.56 -7.83
N GLN A 34 -7.82 -0.31 -7.45
CA GLN A 34 -6.45 0.19 -7.30
C GLN A 34 -5.71 -0.55 -6.19
N LEU A 35 -6.37 -0.70 -5.03
CA LEU A 35 -5.84 -1.48 -3.91
C LEU A 35 -5.38 -2.86 -4.34
N ALA A 36 -6.24 -3.59 -5.07
CA ALA A 36 -5.95 -4.92 -5.56
C ALA A 36 -4.86 -4.93 -6.64
N HIS A 37 -4.78 -3.92 -7.50
CA HIS A 37 -3.75 -3.84 -8.54
C HIS A 37 -2.36 -3.65 -7.93
N GLU A 38 -2.20 -2.66 -7.06
CA GLU A 38 -0.90 -2.26 -6.52
C GLU A 38 -0.32 -3.28 -5.51
N SER A 39 -1.17 -3.97 -4.76
CA SER A 39 -0.76 -4.94 -3.73
C SER A 39 -0.75 -6.40 -4.18
N GLY A 40 -1.08 -6.67 -5.44
CA GLY A 40 -1.31 -8.04 -5.91
C GLY A 40 -2.44 -8.73 -5.14
N GLN A 41 -3.61 -8.09 -5.07
CA GLN A 41 -4.80 -8.57 -4.35
C GLN A 41 -4.59 -8.73 -2.83
N LEU A 42 -3.93 -7.75 -2.19
CA LEU A 42 -3.57 -7.72 -0.77
C LEU A 42 -2.61 -8.82 -0.32
N VAL A 43 -1.86 -9.41 -1.26
CA VAL A 43 -0.85 -10.43 -0.95
C VAL A 43 0.46 -9.77 -0.50
N TYR A 44 0.84 -8.64 -1.12
CA TYR A 44 2.10 -7.95 -0.85
C TYR A 44 1.84 -6.62 -0.13
N MET A 45 2.43 -6.49 1.07
CA MET A 45 2.38 -5.26 1.89
C MET A 45 3.74 -4.55 1.97
N GLU A 46 4.71 -5.04 1.21
CA GLU A 46 6.00 -4.40 0.99
C GLU A 46 6.37 -4.54 -0.47
N GLU A 47 7.06 -3.54 -1.00
CA GLU A 47 7.68 -3.61 -2.31
C GLU A 47 8.65 -4.81 -2.37
N LEU A 48 8.60 -5.52 -3.50
CA LEU A 48 9.43 -6.72 -3.75
C LEU A 48 10.91 -6.36 -3.95
N ALA A 49 11.21 -5.13 -4.37
CA ALA A 49 12.57 -4.64 -4.47
C ALA A 49 13.18 -4.41 -3.08
N SER A 50 14.51 -4.40 -3.01
CA SER A 50 15.23 -4.22 -1.74
C SER A 50 15.11 -2.82 -1.14
N GLY A 51 14.71 -1.81 -1.92
CA GLY A 51 14.74 -0.41 -1.52
C GLY A 51 16.13 0.23 -1.62
N ALA A 52 17.18 -0.53 -1.97
CA ALA A 52 18.54 0.00 -2.09
C ALA A 52 18.66 1.10 -3.16
N ALA A 53 17.79 1.09 -4.18
CA ALA A 53 17.72 2.13 -5.19
C ALA A 53 17.28 3.50 -4.64
N TYR A 54 16.67 3.54 -3.45
CA TYR A 54 16.24 4.76 -2.80
C TYR A 54 17.30 5.34 -1.85
N GLU A 55 18.42 4.64 -1.63
CA GLU A 55 19.45 5.08 -0.68
C GLU A 55 20.08 6.40 -1.13
N GLY A 56 20.10 7.40 -0.24
CA GLY A 56 20.60 8.75 -0.54
C GLY A 56 19.75 9.57 -1.52
N ARG A 57 18.54 9.13 -1.89
CA ARG A 57 17.60 9.91 -2.72
C ARG A 57 17.05 11.11 -1.95
N LEU A 58 17.71 12.25 -2.12
CA LEU A 58 17.37 13.51 -1.43
C LEU A 58 15.97 14.04 -1.78
N ASP A 59 15.51 13.84 -3.01
CA ASP A 59 14.18 14.26 -3.45
C ASP A 59 13.05 13.42 -2.85
N LEU A 60 13.36 12.21 -2.36
CA LEU A 60 12.46 11.37 -1.57
C LEU A 60 12.63 11.61 -0.05
N GLY A 61 13.55 12.49 0.36
CA GLY A 61 13.85 12.76 1.76
C GLY A 61 14.76 11.74 2.45
N ASN A 62 15.39 10.83 1.71
CA ASN A 62 16.31 9.84 2.26
C ASN A 62 17.70 10.46 2.47
N THR A 63 17.91 11.06 3.65
CA THR A 63 19.11 11.84 3.97
C THR A 63 20.10 11.12 4.87
N GLN A 64 19.67 10.05 5.55
CA GLN A 64 20.48 9.30 6.49
C GLN A 64 20.81 7.89 5.93
N PRO A 65 21.99 7.33 6.28
CA PRO A 65 22.33 5.97 5.88
C PRO A 65 21.28 4.95 6.33
N GLY A 66 20.79 4.15 5.37
CA GLY A 66 19.78 3.12 5.56
C GLY A 66 18.35 3.58 5.28
N ASP A 67 18.12 4.87 4.99
CA ASP A 67 16.81 5.41 4.71
C ASP A 67 16.15 4.75 3.49
N GLY A 68 16.92 4.39 2.45
CA GLY A 68 16.37 3.81 1.23
C GLY A 68 15.63 2.50 1.49
N VAL A 69 16.27 1.58 2.21
CA VAL A 69 15.66 0.29 2.60
C VAL A 69 14.57 0.50 3.65
N ARG A 70 14.78 1.42 4.60
CA ARG A 70 13.82 1.73 5.67
C ARG A 70 12.50 2.30 5.14
N PHE A 71 12.56 3.11 4.09
CA PHE A 71 11.41 3.83 3.53
C PHE A 71 11.02 3.34 2.13
N LYS A 72 11.41 2.12 1.75
CA LYS A 72 10.90 1.47 0.53
C LYS A 72 9.37 1.33 0.56
N GLY A 73 8.78 1.09 -0.62
CA GLY A 73 7.33 0.99 -0.77
C GLY A 73 6.70 0.00 0.22
N ARG A 74 5.58 0.41 0.82
CA ARG A 74 4.77 -0.42 1.72
C ARG A 74 3.32 -0.40 1.25
N GLY A 75 2.57 -1.32 1.84
CA GLY A 75 1.19 -1.60 1.49
C GLY A 75 0.29 -0.35 1.47
N PRO A 76 -0.86 -0.48 0.81
CA PRO A 76 -1.83 0.58 0.67
C PRO A 76 -2.72 0.80 1.90
#